data_AF-A0A349JBM3-F1
#
_entry.id   AF-A0A349JBM3-F1
#
_cell.length_a   1.000
_cell.length_b   1.000
_cell.length_c   1.000
_cell.angle_alpha   90.00
_cell.angle_beta   90.00
_cell.angle_gamma   90.00
#
_symmetry.space_group_name_H-M   'P 1'
#
loop_
_entity.id
_entity.type
_entity.pdbx_description
1 polymer ?
#
loop_
_entity_poly.entity_id
_entity_poly.type
_entity_poly.pdbx_seq_one_letter_code
_entity_poly.pdbx_strand_id
1 'polypeptide(L)'
;MLSMQRCCLLALSPLALAALEPAARAHPDLTGLFGAVTVAWNAEEQRAAAQAPELRGRWLTVRATAYSPHDAVDGSYHASKGERWRWITADGRTDVRTIPYGIAVPRLAGSRPAWPYGTRVLIPAGQGYLDRSLPEDRIFTVDDSGGAIRGKTERSGVLHIDLRFRSEASARDFAGERGWREIRVMVLE
;
A
#
# COMPACT_ATOMS: atom_id res chain seq x y z
N MET A 1 -67.88 43.27 64.83
CA MET A 1 -68.55 44.17 63.87
C MET A 1 -68.43 43.56 62.48
N LEU A 2 -69.57 43.23 61.85
CA LEU A 2 -69.86 43.12 60.40
C LEU A 2 -68.96 42.19 59.55
N SER A 3 -69.43 41.39 58.59
CA SER A 3 -70.73 41.21 57.96
C SER A 3 -70.68 39.90 57.14
N MET A 4 -71.84 39.25 57.02
CA MET A 4 -72.16 38.14 56.12
C MET A 4 -72.03 38.51 54.64
N GLN A 5 -71.72 37.53 53.78
CA GLN A 5 -72.34 37.21 52.46
C GLN A 5 -71.50 36.10 51.80
N ARG A 6 -71.90 34.81 51.78
CA ARG A 6 -72.86 34.13 50.87
C ARG A 6 -72.75 34.54 49.40
N CYS A 7 -72.22 33.67 48.53
CA CYS A 7 -73.01 32.86 47.59
C CYS A 7 -72.17 32.12 46.51
N CYS A 8 -72.63 30.90 46.19
CA CYS A 8 -72.55 30.12 44.94
C CYS A 8 -71.18 29.57 44.48
N LEU A 9 -70.95 28.24 44.63
CA LEU A 9 -71.32 27.14 43.71
C LEU A 9 -70.58 27.21 42.37
N LEU A 10 -69.62 26.31 42.18
CA LEU A 10 -69.32 25.68 40.89
C LEU A 10 -68.67 24.31 41.14
N ALA A 11 -69.24 23.30 40.49
CA ALA A 11 -68.90 21.90 40.57
C ALA A 11 -67.48 21.61 40.06
N LEU A 12 -66.77 20.73 40.75
CA LEU A 12 -65.52 20.14 40.29
C LEU A 12 -65.75 18.65 40.01
N SER A 13 -65.68 18.30 38.73
CA SER A 13 -65.63 16.93 38.22
C SER A 13 -64.38 16.21 38.72
N PRO A 14 -64.42 14.88 38.98
CA PRO A 14 -63.23 14.13 39.32
C PRO A 14 -62.34 13.95 38.09
N LEU A 15 -61.19 14.61 38.08
CA LEU A 15 -60.11 14.32 37.14
C LEU A 15 -59.53 12.94 37.48
N ALA A 16 -59.71 12.01 36.55
CA ALA A 16 -59.11 10.69 36.57
C ALA A 16 -57.58 10.81 36.63
N LEU A 17 -56.99 10.19 37.65
CA LEU A 17 -55.56 10.03 37.82
C LEU A 17 -55.06 8.99 36.81
N ALA A 18 -54.64 9.44 35.63
CA ALA A 18 -53.93 8.59 34.68
C ALA A 18 -52.50 8.38 35.19
N ALA A 19 -52.18 7.15 35.56
CA ALA A 19 -50.82 6.73 35.85
C ALA A 19 -49.95 6.90 34.59
N LEU A 20 -48.97 7.81 34.64
CA LEU A 20 -47.89 7.86 33.66
C LEU A 20 -46.97 6.67 33.93
N GLU A 21 -46.98 5.69 33.03
CA GLU A 21 -45.89 4.71 32.98
C GLU A 21 -44.59 5.39 32.55
N PRO A 22 -43.44 5.03 33.15
CA PRO A 22 -42.15 5.54 32.71
C PRO A 22 -41.86 4.96 31.32
N ALA A 23 -41.83 5.83 30.31
CA ALA A 23 -41.37 5.47 28.97
C ALA A 23 -39.97 4.85 29.07
N ALA A 24 -39.89 3.54 28.89
CA ALA A 24 -38.63 2.82 28.73
C ALA A 24 -37.89 3.48 27.55
N ARG A 25 -36.77 4.14 27.85
CA ARG A 25 -35.87 4.65 26.81
C ARG A 25 -35.38 3.44 26.04
N ALA A 26 -35.88 3.27 24.82
CA ALA A 26 -35.39 2.28 23.88
C ALA A 26 -33.88 2.56 23.68
N HIS A 27 -33.03 1.68 24.20
CA HIS A 27 -31.64 1.68 23.83
C HIS A 27 -31.57 1.38 22.34
N PRO A 28 -30.90 2.21 21.52
CA PRO A 28 -30.73 1.91 20.11
C PRO A 28 -30.01 0.57 20.00
N ASP A 29 -30.53 -0.32 19.15
CA ASP A 29 -29.94 -1.64 18.86
C ASP A 29 -28.63 -1.43 18.10
N LEU A 30 -27.56 -1.28 18.88
CA LEU A 30 -26.20 -1.12 18.36
C LEU A 30 -25.72 -2.40 17.65
N THR A 31 -26.27 -3.56 17.98
CA THR A 31 -25.92 -4.85 17.36
C THR A 31 -26.32 -4.89 15.88
N GLY A 32 -27.50 -4.35 15.55
CA GLY A 32 -27.92 -4.17 14.16
C GLY A 32 -27.02 -3.21 13.36
N LEU A 33 -26.47 -2.19 14.03
CA LEU A 33 -25.61 -1.19 13.41
C LEU A 33 -24.23 -1.76 13.03
N PHE A 34 -23.62 -2.57 13.90
CA PHE A 34 -22.37 -3.28 13.58
C PHE A 34 -22.56 -4.31 12.45
N GLY A 35 -23.66 -5.05 12.46
CA GLY A 35 -23.98 -6.00 11.38
C GLY A 35 -24.14 -5.31 10.02
N ALA A 36 -24.83 -4.18 9.97
CA ALA A 36 -24.99 -3.40 8.75
C ALA A 36 -23.66 -2.84 8.22
N VAL A 37 -22.78 -2.38 9.11
CA VAL A 37 -21.43 -1.90 8.75
C VAL A 37 -20.58 -3.04 8.18
N THR A 38 -20.59 -4.22 8.80
CA THR A 38 -19.84 -5.38 8.28
C THR A 38 -20.36 -5.83 6.91
N VAL A 39 -21.68 -5.84 6.69
CA VAL A 39 -22.27 -6.20 5.39
C VAL A 39 -21.90 -5.17 4.31
N ALA A 40 -21.97 -3.88 4.63
CA ALA A 40 -21.59 -2.81 3.70
C ALA A 40 -20.10 -2.88 3.35
N TRP A 41 -19.23 -3.10 4.35
CA TRP A 41 -17.79 -3.27 4.18
C TRP A 41 -17.46 -4.46 3.27
N ASN A 42 -18.04 -5.63 3.55
CA ASN A 42 -17.82 -6.83 2.74
C ASN A 42 -18.32 -6.64 1.29
N ALA A 43 -19.44 -5.94 1.09
CA ALA A 43 -19.95 -5.64 -0.25
C ALA A 43 -19.03 -4.67 -1.01
N GLU A 44 -18.38 -3.73 -0.32
CA GLU A 44 -17.42 -2.80 -0.90
C GLU A 44 -16.11 -3.50 -1.26
N GLU A 45 -15.57 -4.37 -0.39
CA GLU A 45 -14.42 -5.22 -0.70
C GLU A 45 -14.69 -6.13 -1.90
N GLN A 46 -15.87 -6.74 -1.98
CA GLN A 46 -16.26 -7.58 -3.12
C GLN A 46 -16.40 -6.79 -4.42
N ARG A 47 -16.93 -5.56 -4.37
CA ARG A 47 -16.98 -4.67 -5.55
C ARG A 47 -15.59 -4.22 -5.97
N ALA A 48 -14.74 -3.87 -5.03
CA ALA A 48 -13.35 -3.48 -5.30
C ALA A 48 -12.57 -4.65 -5.92
N ALA A 49 -12.74 -5.87 -5.40
CA ALA A 49 -12.14 -7.08 -5.96
C ALA A 49 -12.69 -7.42 -7.36
N ALA A 50 -14.01 -7.24 -7.58
CA ALA A 50 -14.64 -7.48 -8.88
C ALA A 50 -14.29 -6.41 -9.94
N GLN A 51 -13.85 -5.23 -9.50
CA GLN A 51 -13.43 -4.12 -10.37
C GLN A 51 -11.91 -3.97 -10.46
N ALA A 52 -11.13 -4.82 -9.78
CA ALA A 52 -9.68 -4.80 -9.88
C ALA A 52 -9.29 -5.05 -11.34
N PRO A 53 -8.54 -4.14 -11.98
CA PRO A 53 -8.17 -4.30 -13.38
C PRO A 53 -7.43 -5.62 -13.56
N GLU A 54 -7.83 -6.40 -14.57
CA GLU A 54 -7.12 -7.60 -14.97
C GLU A 54 -5.72 -7.19 -15.44
N LEU A 55 -4.70 -7.38 -14.59
CA LEU A 55 -3.32 -7.06 -14.94
C LEU A 55 -2.85 -8.03 -16.03
N ARG A 56 -2.52 -7.49 -17.20
CA ARG A 56 -2.00 -8.24 -18.34
C ARG A 56 -0.50 -8.02 -18.47
N GLY A 57 0.20 -9.05 -18.93
CA GLY A 57 1.63 -9.00 -19.12
C GLY A 57 2.28 -10.35 -19.28
N ARG A 58 3.61 -10.34 -19.37
CA ARG A 58 4.43 -11.53 -19.52
C ARG A 58 5.09 -11.94 -18.21
N TRP A 59 4.88 -13.17 -17.80
CA TRP A 59 5.58 -13.76 -16.66
C TRP A 59 7.01 -14.17 -17.01
N LEU A 60 7.97 -13.78 -16.18
CA LEU A 60 9.39 -14.12 -16.32
C LEU A 60 9.95 -14.58 -14.96
N THR A 61 10.86 -15.55 -15.00
CA THR A 61 11.70 -15.89 -13.84
C THR A 61 12.96 -15.04 -13.87
N VAL A 62 13.28 -14.38 -12.76
CA VAL A 62 14.44 -13.50 -12.61
C VAL A 62 15.16 -13.81 -11.31
N ARG A 63 16.45 -13.44 -11.25
CA ARG A 63 17.19 -13.37 -10.00
C ARG A 63 17.19 -11.92 -9.51
N ALA A 64 16.47 -11.66 -8.43
CA ALA A 64 16.33 -10.34 -7.85
C ALA A 64 17.26 -10.19 -6.65
N THR A 65 18.15 -9.20 -6.70
CA THR A 65 18.76 -8.62 -5.50
C THR A 65 17.90 -7.47 -4.99
N ALA A 66 18.25 -6.92 -3.84
CA ALA A 66 17.65 -5.70 -3.35
C ALA A 66 18.71 -4.76 -2.78
N TYR A 67 18.44 -3.47 -2.93
CA TYR A 67 19.29 -2.40 -2.42
C TYR A 67 18.45 -1.27 -1.85
N SER A 68 19.09 -0.38 -1.10
CA SER A 68 18.49 0.86 -0.62
C SER A 68 19.45 2.01 -0.90
N PRO A 69 18.98 3.18 -1.35
CA PRO A 69 19.83 4.35 -1.54
C PRO A 69 20.39 4.90 -0.22
N HIS A 70 19.94 4.35 0.92
CA HIS A 70 20.40 4.67 2.26
C HIS A 70 21.31 3.60 2.87
N ASP A 71 21.68 2.55 2.12
CA ASP A 71 22.64 1.55 2.59
C ASP A 71 24.03 2.19 2.76
N ALA A 72 24.68 1.91 3.89
CA ALA A 72 26.03 2.39 4.19
C ALA A 72 27.07 1.98 3.14
N VAL A 73 26.89 0.82 2.49
CA VAL A 73 27.76 0.32 1.41
C VAL A 73 27.66 1.21 0.16
N ASP A 74 26.43 1.58 -0.20
CA ASP A 74 26.13 2.44 -1.35
C ASP A 74 26.45 3.92 -1.09
N GLY A 75 26.55 4.34 0.17
CA GLY A 75 26.89 5.72 0.54
C GLY A 75 28.19 6.22 -0.08
N SER A 76 29.23 5.36 -0.14
CA SER A 76 30.52 5.70 -0.76
C SER A 76 30.43 5.85 -2.29
N TYR A 77 29.67 4.95 -2.94
CA TYR A 77 29.41 4.99 -4.38
C TYR A 77 28.62 6.25 -4.76
N HIS A 78 27.57 6.58 -4.00
CA HIS A 78 26.77 7.78 -4.22
C HIS A 78 27.56 9.07 -3.96
N ALA A 79 28.42 9.11 -2.93
CA ALA A 79 29.26 10.28 -2.64
C ALA A 79 30.17 10.66 -3.82
N SER A 80 30.65 9.67 -4.59
CA SER A 80 31.51 9.90 -5.75
C SER A 80 30.83 10.57 -6.95
N LYS A 81 29.49 10.57 -7.01
CA LYS A 81 28.71 11.07 -8.17
C LYS A 81 28.38 12.57 -8.13
N GLY A 82 28.85 13.28 -7.10
CA GLY A 82 28.49 14.68 -6.85
C GLY A 82 27.07 14.84 -6.30
N GLU A 83 26.80 15.94 -5.59
CA GLU A 83 25.60 16.10 -4.76
C GLU A 83 24.28 15.99 -5.54
N ARG A 84 24.26 16.44 -6.79
CA ARG A 84 23.05 16.42 -7.63
C ARG A 84 22.74 15.02 -8.18
N TRP A 85 23.74 14.35 -8.76
CA TRP A 85 23.53 13.09 -9.48
C TRP A 85 23.49 11.87 -8.58
N ARG A 86 23.93 12.00 -7.32
CA ARG A 86 23.93 10.87 -6.38
C ARG A 86 22.54 10.30 -6.09
N TRP A 87 21.49 11.10 -6.26
CA TRP A 87 20.10 10.72 -5.98
C TRP A 87 19.25 10.45 -7.21
N ILE A 88 19.81 10.61 -8.41
CA ILE A 88 19.07 10.47 -9.67
C ILE A 88 19.42 9.13 -10.30
N THR A 89 18.41 8.34 -10.67
CA THR A 89 18.60 7.05 -11.35
C THR A 89 19.01 7.24 -12.81
N ALA A 90 19.36 6.15 -13.50
CA ALA A 90 19.83 6.21 -14.89
C ALA A 90 18.78 6.65 -15.93
N ASP A 91 17.49 6.76 -15.58
CA ASP A 91 16.48 7.41 -16.42
C ASP A 91 16.63 8.94 -16.50
N GLY A 92 17.45 9.52 -15.61
CA GLY A 92 17.75 10.96 -15.54
C GLY A 92 16.64 11.82 -14.91
N ARG A 93 15.59 11.21 -14.35
CA ARG A 93 14.38 11.89 -13.86
C ARG A 93 13.99 11.47 -12.46
N THR A 94 14.19 10.21 -12.12
CA THR A 94 13.70 9.66 -10.85
C THR A 94 14.66 9.99 -9.71
N ASP A 95 14.13 10.70 -8.72
CA ASP A 95 14.83 11.01 -7.46
C ASP A 95 14.50 9.94 -6.42
N VAL A 96 15.49 9.14 -6.04
CA VAL A 96 15.30 8.00 -5.13
C VAL A 96 14.90 8.40 -3.72
N ARG A 97 15.04 9.69 -3.35
CA ARG A 97 14.61 10.21 -2.05
C ARG A 97 13.09 10.33 -1.96
N THR A 98 12.43 10.62 -3.08
CA THR A 98 10.97 10.77 -3.15
C THR A 98 10.28 9.56 -3.75
N ILE A 99 11.00 8.80 -4.60
CA ILE A 99 10.51 7.56 -5.24
C ILE A 99 11.43 6.39 -4.83
N PRO A 100 11.25 5.86 -3.60
CA PRO A 100 12.19 4.90 -3.03
C PRO A 100 12.04 3.47 -3.55
N TYR A 101 11.02 3.20 -4.38
CA TYR A 101 10.77 1.89 -4.97
C TYR A 101 10.95 1.95 -6.48
N GLY A 102 11.70 1.01 -7.04
CA GLY A 102 12.03 0.96 -8.47
C GLY A 102 12.88 -0.26 -8.82
N ILE A 103 13.14 -0.46 -10.11
CA ILE A 103 13.93 -1.59 -10.61
C ILE A 103 15.13 -1.07 -11.40
N ALA A 104 16.31 -1.58 -11.04
CA ALA A 104 17.48 -1.52 -11.87
C ALA A 104 17.61 -2.80 -12.72
N VAL A 105 17.78 -2.63 -14.03
CA VAL A 105 17.93 -3.75 -14.98
C VAL A 105 19.34 -3.77 -15.60
N PRO A 106 19.74 -4.86 -16.30
CA PRO A 106 21.00 -4.90 -17.01
C PRO A 106 21.12 -3.77 -18.04
N ARG A 107 22.27 -3.09 -18.05
CA ARG A 107 22.61 -2.13 -19.10
C ARG A 107 23.30 -2.83 -20.27
N LEU A 108 22.58 -3.04 -21.35
CA LEU A 108 23.01 -3.70 -22.59
C LEU A 108 24.01 -2.86 -23.40
N ALA A 109 24.47 -3.41 -24.53
CA ALA A 109 25.29 -2.68 -25.50
C ALA A 109 24.58 -1.39 -25.98
N GLY A 110 25.38 -0.33 -26.17
CA GLY A 110 24.86 1.00 -26.48
C GLY A 110 24.17 1.70 -25.30
N SER A 111 24.47 1.29 -24.06
CA SER A 111 23.94 1.88 -22.82
C SER A 111 22.42 1.78 -22.64
N ARG A 112 21.75 0.90 -23.39
CA ARG A 112 20.30 0.70 -23.31
C ARG A 112 19.94 -0.24 -22.15
N PRO A 113 18.85 -0.01 -21.41
CA PRO A 113 18.39 -0.94 -20.40
C PRO A 113 17.76 -2.19 -21.05
N ALA A 114 17.82 -3.34 -20.36
CA ALA A 114 17.24 -4.60 -20.86
C ALA A 114 15.71 -4.56 -20.97
N TRP A 115 15.08 -3.73 -20.13
CA TRP A 115 13.68 -3.32 -20.27
C TRP A 115 13.65 -1.79 -20.41
N PRO A 116 12.78 -1.22 -21.26
CA PRO A 116 12.67 0.23 -21.37
C PRO A 116 12.39 0.91 -20.02
N TYR A 117 12.96 2.10 -19.80
CA TYR A 117 12.56 2.90 -18.63
C TYR A 117 11.06 3.20 -18.66
N GLY A 118 10.41 3.16 -17.51
CA GLY A 118 8.96 3.25 -17.37
C GLY A 118 8.23 1.90 -17.44
N THR A 119 8.92 0.80 -17.78
CA THR A 119 8.32 -0.54 -17.73
C THR A 119 7.82 -0.84 -16.32
N ARG A 120 6.55 -1.23 -16.19
CA ARG A 120 5.95 -1.59 -14.90
C ARG A 120 6.04 -3.10 -14.69
N VAL A 121 6.42 -3.49 -13.48
CA VAL A 121 6.63 -4.89 -13.13
C VAL A 121 5.89 -5.19 -11.83
N LEU A 122 4.95 -6.13 -11.87
CA LEU A 122 4.30 -6.66 -10.68
C LEU A 122 5.18 -7.75 -10.07
N ILE A 123 5.43 -7.61 -8.76
CA ILE A 123 6.06 -8.63 -7.95
C ILE A 123 4.97 -9.31 -7.09
N PRO A 124 4.72 -10.61 -7.24
CA PRO A 124 3.67 -11.28 -6.46
C PRO A 124 4.04 -11.34 -4.97
N ALA A 125 3.04 -11.59 -4.11
CA ALA A 125 3.28 -12.02 -2.73
C ALA A 125 4.07 -13.35 -2.68
N GLY A 126 4.54 -13.68 -1.49
CA GLY A 126 5.44 -14.79 -1.17
C GLY A 126 6.92 -14.41 -1.22
N GLN A 127 7.25 -13.11 -1.13
CA GLN A 127 8.60 -12.57 -1.32
C GLN A 127 9.11 -11.77 -0.10
N GLY A 128 8.75 -12.18 1.12
CA GLY A 128 9.27 -11.59 2.36
C GLY A 128 8.63 -10.24 2.65
N TYR A 129 9.38 -9.15 2.55
CA TYR A 129 8.87 -7.78 2.81
C TYR A 129 7.54 -7.50 2.08
N LEU A 130 7.42 -7.96 0.83
CA LEU A 130 6.26 -7.73 -0.04
C LEU A 130 5.02 -8.57 0.34
N ASP A 131 5.12 -9.44 1.34
CA ASP A 131 3.98 -10.23 1.84
C ASP A 131 3.03 -9.37 2.68
N ARG A 132 3.53 -8.22 3.15
CA ARG A 132 2.83 -7.27 4.01
C ARG A 132 2.34 -6.04 3.25
N SER A 133 2.60 -5.95 1.95
CA SER A 133 2.25 -4.80 1.11
C SER A 133 1.00 -5.07 0.27
N LEU A 134 0.23 -4.02 -0.03
CA LEU A 134 -0.92 -4.12 -0.91
C LEU A 134 -0.49 -4.43 -2.36
N PRO A 135 -1.36 -5.03 -3.20
CA PRO A 135 -1.03 -5.35 -4.58
C PRO A 135 -0.42 -4.23 -5.40
N GLU A 136 -0.96 -3.02 -5.28
CA GLU A 136 -0.51 -1.80 -5.94
C GLU A 136 0.89 -1.36 -5.53
N ASP A 137 1.26 -1.58 -4.26
CA ASP A 137 2.59 -1.28 -3.72
C ASP A 137 3.66 -2.26 -4.22
N ARG A 138 3.24 -3.34 -4.89
CA ARG A 138 4.13 -4.34 -5.49
C ARG A 138 4.36 -4.12 -6.98
N ILE A 139 3.89 -3.00 -7.53
CA ILE A 139 4.20 -2.60 -8.90
C ILE A 139 5.39 -1.65 -8.88
N PHE A 140 6.52 -2.13 -9.36
CA PHE A 140 7.76 -1.38 -9.42
C PHE A 140 7.99 -0.90 -10.86
N THR A 141 8.64 0.25 -11.00
CA THR A 141 8.96 0.83 -12.30
C THR A 141 10.44 0.67 -12.60
N VAL A 142 10.78 0.28 -13.82
CA VAL A 142 12.17 0.29 -14.31
C VAL A 142 12.60 1.73 -14.51
N ASP A 143 13.52 2.21 -13.69
CA ASP A 143 14.02 3.59 -13.72
C ASP A 143 15.55 3.66 -13.66
N ASP A 144 16.22 2.52 -13.52
CA ASP A 144 17.67 2.46 -13.38
C ASP A 144 18.27 1.32 -14.22
N SER A 145 19.57 1.42 -14.49
CA SER A 145 20.29 0.34 -15.15
C SER A 145 21.78 0.30 -14.78
N GLY A 146 22.32 -0.91 -14.67
CA GLY A 146 23.66 -1.14 -14.14
C GLY A 146 24.51 -2.08 -14.98
N GLY A 147 25.77 -1.72 -15.19
CA GLY A 147 26.77 -2.61 -15.82
C GLY A 147 27.09 -3.84 -14.97
N ALA A 148 27.11 -3.69 -13.63
CA ALA A 148 27.30 -4.81 -12.71
C ALA A 148 26.17 -5.85 -12.84
N ILE A 149 24.93 -5.39 -13.02
CA ILE A 149 23.74 -6.25 -13.20
C ILE A 149 23.85 -7.03 -14.52
N ARG A 150 24.35 -6.39 -15.58
CA ARG A 150 24.69 -7.07 -16.84
C ARG A 150 25.74 -8.16 -16.65
N GLY A 151 26.85 -7.86 -15.98
CA GLY A 151 27.91 -8.85 -15.75
C GLY A 151 27.42 -10.08 -14.98
N LYS A 152 26.52 -9.90 -13.99
CA LYS A 152 25.87 -11.00 -13.27
C LYS A 152 24.93 -11.83 -14.18
N THR A 153 24.16 -11.14 -15.03
CA THR A 153 23.26 -11.77 -16.01
C THR A 153 24.04 -12.64 -16.99
N GLU A 154 25.06 -12.08 -17.63
CA GLU A 154 25.89 -12.79 -18.61
C GLU A 154 26.60 -14.00 -17.99
N ARG A 155 27.13 -13.86 -16.77
CA ARG A 155 27.84 -14.97 -16.08
C ARG A 155 26.93 -16.13 -15.69
N SER A 156 25.68 -15.85 -15.34
CA SER A 156 24.75 -16.88 -14.83
C SER A 156 23.78 -17.43 -15.87
N GLY A 157 23.59 -16.73 -17.00
CA GLY A 157 22.56 -17.05 -17.99
C GLY A 157 21.12 -16.75 -17.55
N VAL A 158 20.93 -16.24 -16.33
CA VAL A 158 19.62 -15.84 -15.78
C VAL A 158 19.52 -14.32 -15.83
N LEU A 159 18.33 -13.76 -16.06
CA LEU A 159 18.14 -12.30 -15.98
C LEU A 159 18.25 -11.84 -14.51
N HIS A 160 19.23 -10.98 -14.20
CA HIS A 160 19.33 -10.33 -12.89
C HIS A 160 18.63 -8.99 -12.92
N ILE A 161 17.93 -8.67 -11.84
CA ILE A 161 17.39 -7.33 -11.57
C ILE A 161 17.74 -6.93 -10.14
N ASP A 162 17.74 -5.62 -9.87
CA ASP A 162 17.93 -5.09 -8.52
C ASP A 162 16.69 -4.29 -8.11
N LEU A 163 16.10 -4.64 -6.98
CA LEU A 163 14.92 -3.97 -6.47
C LEU A 163 15.32 -2.90 -5.45
N ARG A 164 14.94 -1.65 -5.71
CA ARG A 164 15.16 -0.55 -4.79
C ARG A 164 14.08 -0.56 -3.71
N PHE A 165 14.51 -0.47 -2.45
CA PHE A 165 13.62 -0.30 -1.30
C PHE A 165 13.97 0.95 -0.51
N ARG A 166 12.96 1.49 0.19
CA ARG A 166 13.10 2.65 1.07
C ARG A 166 14.14 2.49 2.15
N SER A 167 14.32 1.30 2.69
CA SER A 167 15.27 1.07 3.79
C SER A 167 16.13 -0.15 3.54
N GLU A 168 17.34 -0.13 4.10
CA GLU A 168 18.26 -1.27 4.14
C GLU A 168 17.60 -2.48 4.82
N ALA A 169 16.80 -2.27 5.87
CA ALA A 169 16.05 -3.32 6.54
C ALA A 169 15.04 -4.00 5.60
N SER A 170 14.25 -3.22 4.85
CA SER A 170 13.31 -3.75 3.84
C SER A 170 14.02 -4.49 2.73
N ALA A 171 15.15 -3.96 2.24
CA ALA A 171 15.96 -4.61 1.22
C ALA A 171 16.51 -5.97 1.71
N ARG A 172 17.01 -6.03 2.95
CA ARG A 172 17.50 -7.28 3.56
C ARG A 172 16.38 -8.28 3.82
N ASP A 173 15.24 -7.83 4.32
CA ASP A 173 14.06 -8.66 4.55
C ASP A 173 13.55 -9.29 3.24
N PHE A 174 13.52 -8.50 2.16
CA PHE A 174 13.28 -9.04 0.83
C PHE A 174 14.40 -10.01 0.41
N ALA A 175 15.67 -9.64 0.47
CA ALA A 175 16.76 -10.44 -0.10
C ALA A 175 16.99 -11.77 0.64
N GLY A 176 16.66 -11.83 1.93
CA GLY A 176 16.93 -12.96 2.81
C GLY A 176 18.43 -13.25 2.97
N GLU A 177 18.75 -14.40 3.57
CA GLU A 177 20.13 -14.77 3.91
C GLU A 177 21.08 -14.87 2.70
N ARG A 178 20.54 -15.21 1.53
CA ARG A 178 21.32 -15.35 0.29
C ARG A 178 21.73 -14.01 -0.33
N GLY A 179 21.11 -12.90 0.11
CA GLY A 179 21.25 -11.60 -0.52
C GLY A 179 20.55 -11.48 -1.88
N TRP A 180 19.78 -12.50 -2.29
CA TRP A 180 18.99 -12.51 -3.53
C TRP A 180 17.93 -13.61 -3.49
N ARG A 181 16.89 -13.47 -4.33
CA ARG A 181 15.86 -14.49 -4.57
C ARG A 181 15.70 -14.78 -6.05
N GLU A 182 15.30 -16.01 -6.37
CA GLU A 182 14.75 -16.33 -7.69
C GLU A 182 13.24 -16.21 -7.59
N ILE A 183 12.66 -15.29 -8.38
CA ILE A 183 11.25 -14.91 -8.28
C ILE A 183 10.60 -14.90 -9.66
N ARG A 184 9.29 -15.14 -9.70
CA ARG A 184 8.48 -14.87 -10.89
C ARG A 184 7.92 -13.47 -10.81
N VAL A 185 8.12 -12.67 -11.85
CA VAL A 185 7.57 -11.32 -11.99
C VAL A 185 6.70 -11.23 -13.23
N MET A 186 5.70 -10.35 -13.23
CA MET A 186 4.91 -10.04 -14.42
C MET A 186 5.35 -8.67 -14.95
N VAL A 187 5.88 -8.65 -16.17
CA VAL A 187 6.15 -7.41 -16.91
C VAL A 187 4.84 -6.98 -17.55
N LEU A 188 4.30 -5.84 -17.13
CA LEU A 188 2.99 -5.35 -17.57
C LEU A 188 3.07 -4.74 -18.97
N GLU A 189 1.98 -4.87 -19.73
CA GLU A 189 1.79 -4.31 -21.09
C GLU A 189 1.02 -2.98 -21.08
#